data_AF-A0A4V5TK96-F1
#
_entry.id   AF-A0A4V5TK96-F1
#
_cell.length_a   1.000
_cell.length_b   1.000
_cell.length_c   1.000
_cell.angle_alpha   90.00
_cell.angle_beta   90.00
_cell.angle_gamma   90.00
#
_symmetry.space_group_name_H-M   'P 1'
#
loop_
_entity.id
_entity.type
_entity.pdbx_description
1 polymer ?
#
loop_
_entity_poly.entity_id
_entity_poly.type
_entity_poly.pdbx_seq_one_letter_code
_entity_poly.pdbx_strand_id
1 'polypeptide(L)'
;MHHTSVRPHRARGGVVVTVVLAFFASLLSGGQATAAQSRSDGFTGYAFDARCAPTQSQMDTWLTSSPFWGVGIYIGGSMMSCRPTATDPGQPHLDAAWVSRQRAKGWRLLPIWVGPQASCATRYGDRIDPNPAGSYAAADARGRTEAAAAVSRARELGLPTKSTLWYDLEGGFDVTDDDCRRSALRFLSGWTQAVRQLGFRSGVYSSVSAGIHALDNADHLSPGSYAMPDQVWYAWYNGRADVHIDSRWVRAKSWKDQRVHQYQADTKASYGGVALMIDRNFMQLDGGSQPPRVRLCGGTRLDFPSYPRFKKGDRGKKVKALQCLLKKNARYRGRLDAKFDGDVVRSVRSFQRRHGLRVTGRPDASTWTALFAQGSAPLLKVGSTGAPALRLQRSLRAAGHKGVKPTGVITDQTAKAVARHQKKLGLAPSGVVTADVWKALKRGRRGR
;
A
#
# COMPACT_ATOMS: atom_id res chain seq x y z
N MET A 1 -44.64 91.11 -17.62
CA MET A 1 -45.76 90.76 -16.71
C MET A 1 -45.78 89.24 -16.56
N HIS A 2 -45.93 88.79 -15.32
CA HIS A 2 -46.19 87.43 -14.82
C HIS A 2 -45.14 86.31 -14.91
N HIS A 3 -44.66 85.97 -13.71
CA HIS A 3 -44.20 84.66 -13.23
C HIS A 3 -45.25 83.55 -13.38
N THR A 4 -44.78 82.32 -13.67
CA THR A 4 -44.92 81.05 -12.89
C THR A 4 -44.45 79.89 -13.80
N SER A 5 -43.30 79.24 -13.59
CA SER A 5 -42.94 78.17 -12.64
C SER A 5 -43.80 76.90 -12.70
N VAL A 6 -43.30 75.82 -13.33
CA VAL A 6 -43.34 74.42 -12.85
C VAL A 6 -42.12 73.62 -13.41
N ARG A 7 -41.43 72.89 -12.53
CA ARG A 7 -40.32 71.91 -12.73
C ARG A 7 -40.90 70.46 -12.78
N PRO A 8 -40.11 69.37 -12.93
CA PRO A 8 -38.90 69.10 -13.71
C PRO A 8 -38.97 67.74 -14.47
N HIS A 9 -38.04 67.44 -15.38
CA HIS A 9 -37.38 66.12 -15.46
C HIS A 9 -36.03 66.26 -16.20
N ARG A 10 -34.96 66.27 -15.42
CA ARG A 10 -33.56 66.00 -15.81
C ARG A 10 -33.29 64.56 -15.30
N ALA A 11 -32.39 63.74 -15.83
CA ALA A 11 -31.23 63.97 -16.67
C ALA A 11 -30.57 62.61 -17.01
N ARG A 12 -29.78 62.61 -18.08
CA ARG A 12 -28.39 62.08 -18.23
C ARG A 12 -28.19 60.58 -17.97
N GLY A 13 -27.63 59.83 -18.91
CA GLY A 13 -26.33 60.10 -19.53
C GLY A 13 -25.33 59.11 -18.91
N GLY A 14 -25.05 58.04 -19.65
CA GLY A 14 -24.27 56.89 -19.17
C GLY A 14 -22.83 57.24 -18.80
N VAL A 15 -22.38 56.66 -17.70
CA VAL A 15 -20.97 56.56 -17.32
C VAL A 15 -20.61 55.08 -17.38
N VAL A 16 -19.69 54.72 -18.28
CA VAL A 16 -19.05 53.41 -18.32
C VAL A 16 -18.00 53.38 -17.21
N VAL A 17 -18.22 52.57 -16.19
CA VAL A 17 -17.21 52.25 -15.17
C VAL A 17 -16.47 51.00 -15.61
N THR A 18 -15.21 51.15 -15.99
CA THR A 18 -14.29 50.04 -16.28
C THR A 18 -13.83 49.45 -14.94
N VAL A 19 -14.40 48.31 -14.55
CA VAL A 19 -13.91 47.53 -13.40
C VAL A 19 -12.70 46.72 -13.85
N VAL A 20 -11.50 47.15 -13.44
CA VAL A 20 -10.28 46.35 -13.53
C VAL A 20 -10.27 45.34 -12.39
N LEU A 21 -10.75 44.12 -12.67
CA LEU A 21 -10.56 42.96 -11.79
C LEU A 21 -9.14 42.42 -11.97
N ALA A 22 -8.25 42.80 -11.06
CA ALA A 22 -6.92 42.20 -10.94
C ALA A 22 -7.04 40.74 -10.47
N PHE A 23 -7.03 39.79 -11.40
CA PHE A 23 -6.87 38.37 -11.10
C PHE A 23 -5.43 38.09 -10.67
N PHE A 24 -5.18 38.03 -9.37
CA PHE A 24 -3.98 37.38 -8.82
C PHE A 24 -4.08 35.87 -9.04
N ALA A 25 -3.61 35.40 -10.20
CA ALA A 25 -3.37 33.97 -10.43
C ALA A 25 -2.21 33.51 -9.54
N SER A 26 -2.55 33.00 -8.36
CA SER A 26 -1.62 32.27 -7.51
C SER A 26 -1.32 30.94 -8.18
N LEU A 27 -0.26 30.89 -8.98
CA LEU A 27 0.32 29.64 -9.48
C LEU A 27 0.91 28.87 -8.29
N LEU A 28 0.04 28.14 -7.59
CA LEU A 28 0.45 27.03 -6.75
C LEU A 28 1.10 26.01 -7.67
N SER A 29 2.42 25.96 -7.66
CA SER A 29 3.22 24.87 -8.21
C SER A 29 2.91 23.59 -7.40
N GLY A 30 1.72 23.03 -7.60
CA GLY A 30 1.39 21.68 -7.21
C GLY A 30 2.34 20.78 -7.96
N GLY A 31 3.40 20.33 -7.29
CA GLY A 31 4.27 19.32 -7.82
C GLY A 31 3.41 18.11 -8.15
N GLN A 32 3.07 17.95 -9.42
CA GLN A 32 2.44 16.74 -9.91
C GLN A 32 3.35 15.60 -9.50
N ALA A 33 2.84 14.72 -8.64
CA ALA A 33 3.45 13.43 -8.44
C ALA A 33 3.41 12.75 -9.81
N THR A 34 4.52 12.79 -10.54
CA THR A 34 4.71 12.02 -11.76
C THR A 34 4.57 10.56 -11.38
N ALA A 35 3.36 10.04 -11.52
CA ALA A 35 3.08 8.62 -11.49
C ALA A 35 3.76 8.03 -12.72
N ALA A 36 4.92 7.42 -12.51
CA ALA A 36 5.57 6.63 -13.56
C ALA A 36 4.62 5.49 -13.95
N GLN A 37 4.19 5.46 -15.20
CA GLN A 37 3.38 4.38 -15.75
C GLN A 37 4.19 3.07 -15.82
N SER A 38 3.50 1.97 -15.48
CA SER A 38 3.67 0.62 -16.05
C SER A 38 4.87 -0.25 -15.63
N ARG A 39 4.98 -0.54 -14.34
CA ARG A 39 5.05 -1.93 -13.83
C ARG A 39 4.07 -2.00 -12.65
N SER A 40 3.39 -3.13 -12.45
CA SER A 40 2.73 -3.35 -11.16
C SER A 40 3.80 -3.21 -10.08
N ASP A 41 3.68 -2.20 -9.22
CA ASP A 41 4.59 -2.00 -8.09
C ASP A 41 4.35 -3.14 -7.10
N GLY A 42 5.04 -4.26 -7.35
CA GLY A 42 4.98 -5.48 -6.56
C GLY A 42 5.05 -5.17 -5.07
N PHE A 43 4.33 -5.95 -4.29
CA PHE A 43 4.11 -5.63 -2.89
C PHE A 43 4.15 -6.86 -2.01
N THR A 44 4.92 -6.75 -0.93
CA THR A 44 4.94 -7.71 0.18
C THR A 44 4.58 -6.99 1.47
N GLY A 45 3.51 -7.38 2.15
CA GLY A 45 3.16 -6.77 3.42
C GLY A 45 1.73 -7.05 3.86
N TYR A 46 1.31 -6.34 4.89
CA TYR A 46 0.05 -6.63 5.57
C TYR A 46 -1.17 -6.03 4.85
N ALA A 47 -2.24 -6.82 4.82
CA ALA A 47 -3.60 -6.39 4.54
C ALA A 47 -4.52 -6.82 5.68
N PHE A 48 -5.70 -6.23 5.72
CA PHE A 48 -6.81 -6.74 6.49
C PHE A 48 -8.05 -6.72 5.61
N ASP A 49 -9.10 -7.41 6.01
CA ASP A 49 -10.43 -7.16 5.48
C ASP A 49 -11.38 -7.01 6.68
N ALA A 50 -12.49 -6.34 6.44
CA ALA A 50 -13.52 -6.11 7.44
C ALA A 50 -14.86 -6.31 6.76
N ARG A 51 -15.84 -6.84 7.51
CA ARG A 51 -17.19 -7.10 7.01
C ARG A 51 -17.75 -5.91 6.22
N CYS A 52 -17.64 -4.71 6.77
CA CYS A 52 -18.09 -3.47 6.15
C CYS A 52 -16.93 -2.49 5.99
N ALA A 53 -16.96 -1.68 4.93
CA ALA A 53 -15.98 -0.63 4.68
C ALA A 53 -15.91 0.32 5.89
N PRO A 54 -14.73 0.55 6.52
CA PRO A 54 -14.63 1.44 7.67
C PRO A 54 -14.90 2.90 7.32
N THR A 55 -15.27 3.69 8.34
CA THR A 55 -15.41 5.16 8.21
C THR A 55 -14.09 5.80 7.79
N GLN A 56 -14.15 7.02 7.23
CA GLN A 56 -12.93 7.75 6.86
C GLN A 56 -12.02 8.02 8.07
N SER A 57 -12.59 8.35 9.24
CA SER A 57 -11.82 8.61 10.46
C SER A 57 -11.07 7.36 10.95
N GLN A 58 -11.72 6.20 10.89
CA GLN A 58 -11.07 4.91 11.20
C GLN A 58 -9.92 4.64 10.22
N MET A 59 -10.15 4.80 8.91
CA MET A 59 -9.13 4.60 7.89
C MET A 59 -7.94 5.54 8.06
N ASP A 60 -8.16 6.80 8.43
CA ASP A 60 -7.10 7.80 8.61
C ASP A 60 -6.24 7.50 9.83
N THR A 61 -6.87 7.14 10.94
CA THR A 61 -6.19 6.71 12.15
C THR A 61 -5.35 5.46 11.87
N TRP A 62 -5.95 4.44 11.27
CA TRP A 62 -5.29 3.17 10.95
C TRP A 62 -4.17 3.33 9.92
N LEU A 63 -4.28 4.27 8.98
CA LEU A 63 -3.24 4.54 8.01
C LEU A 63 -1.93 4.95 8.69
N THR A 64 -1.96 5.66 9.81
CA THR A 64 -0.72 6.10 10.49
C THR A 64 -0.31 5.25 11.68
N SER A 65 -1.19 4.37 12.16
CA SER A 65 -0.97 3.61 13.40
C SER A 65 -0.91 2.09 13.22
N SER A 66 -1.43 1.54 12.12
CA SER A 66 -1.45 0.10 11.82
C SER A 66 -0.37 -0.28 10.80
N PRO A 67 0.06 -1.56 10.75
CA PRO A 67 1.05 -2.03 9.78
C PRO A 67 0.48 -2.22 8.36
N PHE A 68 -0.84 -2.10 8.18
CA PHE A 68 -1.54 -2.45 6.95
C PHE A 68 -1.35 -1.40 5.85
N TRP A 69 -1.13 -1.90 4.63
CA TRP A 69 -1.31 -1.15 3.39
C TRP A 69 -2.49 -1.67 2.58
N GLY A 70 -2.85 -2.95 2.73
CA GLY A 70 -3.99 -3.53 2.05
C GLY A 70 -5.28 -3.48 2.86
N VAL A 71 -6.40 -3.33 2.18
CA VAL A 71 -7.76 -3.46 2.75
C VAL A 71 -8.67 -4.21 1.78
N GLY A 72 -9.25 -5.32 2.23
CA GLY A 72 -10.31 -6.02 1.53
C GLY A 72 -11.63 -5.26 1.64
N ILE A 73 -12.32 -5.13 0.52
CA ILE A 73 -13.63 -4.47 0.43
C ILE A 73 -14.59 -5.37 -0.31
N TYR A 74 -15.71 -5.72 0.33
CA TYR A 74 -16.76 -6.49 -0.32
C TYR A 74 -17.57 -5.58 -1.23
N ILE A 75 -17.45 -5.77 -2.54
CA ILE A 75 -18.05 -4.89 -3.54
C ILE A 75 -19.42 -5.37 -4.01
N GLY A 76 -19.77 -6.63 -3.80
CA GLY A 76 -21.09 -7.19 -4.15
C GLY A 76 -21.14 -8.72 -4.13
N GLY A 77 -22.16 -9.25 -4.81
CA GLY A 77 -22.45 -10.69 -4.91
C GLY A 77 -23.60 -11.14 -4.00
N SER A 78 -24.23 -12.24 -4.41
CA SER A 78 -25.45 -12.82 -3.83
C SER A 78 -25.27 -13.50 -2.46
N MET A 79 -24.05 -13.64 -1.95
CA MET A 79 -23.72 -14.09 -0.59
C MET A 79 -22.92 -13.07 0.27
N MET A 80 -22.68 -11.85 -0.21
CA MET A 80 -22.08 -10.76 0.60
C MET A 80 -22.84 -10.50 1.92
N SER A 81 -22.11 -10.43 3.04
CA SER A 81 -22.66 -10.33 4.39
C SER A 81 -23.04 -8.91 4.86
N CYS A 82 -22.41 -7.88 4.31
CA CYS A 82 -22.66 -6.47 4.64
C CYS A 82 -23.68 -5.87 3.65
N ARG A 83 -24.94 -6.32 3.75
CA ARG A 83 -26.03 -5.94 2.84
C ARG A 83 -26.98 -4.94 3.46
N PRO A 84 -27.59 -4.05 2.65
CA PRO A 84 -28.74 -3.28 3.10
C PRO A 84 -29.83 -4.27 3.54
N THR A 85 -30.15 -4.29 4.83
CA THR A 85 -31.34 -4.93 5.39
C THR A 85 -32.16 -3.86 6.09
N ALA A 86 -33.36 -4.20 6.57
CA ALA A 86 -34.18 -3.27 7.36
C ALA A 86 -33.45 -2.76 8.64
N THR A 87 -32.40 -3.45 9.11
CA THR A 87 -31.66 -3.12 10.33
C THR A 87 -30.15 -2.93 10.11
N ASP A 88 -29.66 -3.07 8.87
CA ASP A 88 -28.24 -2.92 8.50
C ASP A 88 -28.16 -2.01 7.27
N PRO A 89 -27.47 -0.86 7.29
CA PRO A 89 -27.37 0.03 6.13
C PRO A 89 -26.56 -0.54 4.96
N GLY A 90 -26.05 -1.78 5.06
CA GLY A 90 -25.23 -2.42 4.02
C GLY A 90 -23.80 -1.98 4.10
N GLN A 91 -23.16 -1.65 2.98
CA GLN A 91 -21.83 -1.03 2.96
C GLN A 91 -21.96 0.50 3.16
N PRO A 92 -22.16 1.04 4.38
CA PRO A 92 -22.58 2.43 4.57
C PRO A 92 -21.56 3.47 4.09
N HIS A 93 -20.33 3.04 3.82
CA HIS A 93 -19.22 3.93 3.50
C HIS A 93 -18.58 3.62 2.14
N LEU A 94 -18.98 2.55 1.46
CA LEU A 94 -18.35 2.14 0.20
C LEU A 94 -19.01 2.81 -1.00
N ASP A 95 -18.43 3.92 -1.42
CA ASP A 95 -18.76 4.61 -2.67
C ASP A 95 -17.49 4.94 -3.46
N ALA A 96 -17.65 5.51 -4.66
CA ALA A 96 -16.55 5.92 -5.52
C ALA A 96 -15.64 6.98 -4.85
N ALA A 97 -16.22 7.84 -4.00
CA ALA A 97 -15.47 8.87 -3.30
C ALA A 97 -14.58 8.27 -2.20
N TRP A 98 -15.07 7.27 -1.47
CA TRP A 98 -14.32 6.52 -0.47
C TRP A 98 -13.18 5.74 -1.12
N VAL A 99 -13.44 5.06 -2.24
CA VAL A 99 -12.41 4.35 -3.02
C VAL A 99 -11.33 5.32 -3.50
N SER A 100 -11.73 6.45 -4.07
CA SER A 100 -10.79 7.50 -4.52
C SER A 100 -9.94 8.03 -3.37
N ARG A 101 -10.55 8.38 -2.22
CA ARG A 101 -9.84 8.86 -1.02
C ARG A 101 -8.82 7.85 -0.50
N GLN A 102 -9.19 6.57 -0.41
CA GLN A 102 -8.31 5.53 0.10
C GLN A 102 -7.11 5.31 -0.83
N ARG A 103 -7.37 5.22 -2.14
CA ARG A 103 -6.30 5.09 -3.14
C ARG A 103 -5.35 6.29 -3.15
N ALA A 104 -5.89 7.51 -3.06
CA ALA A 104 -5.08 8.73 -2.98
C ALA A 104 -4.18 8.77 -1.73
N LYS A 105 -4.63 8.15 -0.63
CA LYS A 105 -3.85 7.97 0.62
C LYS A 105 -2.87 6.80 0.58
N GLY A 106 -2.87 6.01 -0.50
CA GLY A 106 -1.95 4.89 -0.71
C GLY A 106 -2.44 3.55 -0.20
N TRP A 107 -3.71 3.42 0.21
CA TRP A 107 -4.32 2.12 0.49
C TRP A 107 -4.40 1.27 -0.78
N ARG A 108 -4.08 -0.01 -0.64
CA ARG A 108 -4.23 -1.03 -1.67
C ARG A 108 -5.55 -1.75 -1.44
N LEU A 109 -6.53 -1.52 -2.31
CA LEU A 109 -7.84 -2.13 -2.18
C LEU A 109 -7.83 -3.54 -2.78
N LEU A 110 -8.43 -4.51 -2.08
CA LEU A 110 -8.70 -5.86 -2.57
C LEU A 110 -10.22 -6.02 -2.71
N PRO A 111 -10.78 -5.81 -3.92
CA PRO A 111 -12.22 -5.93 -4.16
C PRO A 111 -12.69 -7.38 -4.17
N ILE A 112 -13.60 -7.73 -3.26
CA ILE A 112 -14.10 -9.08 -3.05
C ILE A 112 -15.54 -9.17 -3.56
N TRP A 113 -15.84 -10.20 -4.33
CA TRP A 113 -17.17 -10.53 -4.84
C TRP A 113 -17.63 -11.87 -4.27
N VAL A 114 -18.72 -11.88 -3.50
CA VAL A 114 -19.20 -13.08 -2.80
C VAL A 114 -20.49 -13.56 -3.45
N GLY A 115 -20.36 -14.43 -4.45
CA GLY A 115 -21.47 -14.94 -5.26
C GLY A 115 -21.98 -16.32 -4.81
N PRO A 116 -22.56 -17.12 -5.73
CA PRO A 116 -22.92 -18.52 -5.50
C PRO A 116 -21.77 -19.35 -4.92
N GLN A 117 -22.09 -20.19 -3.94
CA GLN A 117 -21.12 -21.08 -3.31
C GLN A 117 -21.15 -22.47 -3.93
N ALA A 118 -20.18 -23.33 -3.59
CA ALA A 118 -20.09 -24.68 -4.16
C ALA A 118 -21.43 -25.45 -4.02
N SER A 119 -21.77 -26.27 -5.02
CA SER A 119 -23.10 -26.90 -5.11
C SER A 119 -23.48 -27.73 -3.88
N CYS A 120 -22.48 -28.40 -3.29
CA CYS A 120 -22.62 -29.22 -2.08
C CYS A 120 -22.56 -28.42 -0.76
N ALA A 121 -22.28 -27.11 -0.80
CA ALA A 121 -22.23 -26.26 0.38
C ALA A 121 -23.64 -25.82 0.81
N THR A 122 -24.41 -26.75 1.37
CA THR A 122 -25.85 -26.60 1.65
C THR A 122 -26.20 -25.47 2.63
N ARG A 123 -25.23 -24.98 3.42
CA ARG A 123 -25.39 -23.83 4.32
C ARG A 123 -25.63 -22.49 3.60
N TYR A 124 -25.37 -22.41 2.30
CA TYR A 124 -25.57 -21.20 1.50
C TYR A 124 -26.85 -21.25 0.68
N GLY A 125 -27.53 -20.11 0.59
CA GLY A 125 -28.80 -19.95 -0.12
C GLY A 125 -28.66 -19.79 -1.65
N ASP A 126 -27.51 -19.33 -2.14
CA ASP A 126 -27.19 -19.29 -3.57
C ASP A 126 -26.00 -20.22 -3.82
N ARG A 127 -26.19 -21.17 -4.72
CA ARG A 127 -25.24 -22.25 -4.98
C ARG A 127 -25.03 -22.41 -6.48
N ILE A 128 -23.82 -22.82 -6.84
CA ILE A 128 -23.44 -23.16 -8.21
C ILE A 128 -24.29 -24.35 -8.66
N ASP A 129 -24.90 -24.24 -9.83
CA ASP A 129 -25.65 -25.34 -10.45
C ASP A 129 -24.67 -26.34 -11.08
N PRO A 130 -24.63 -27.60 -10.61
CA PRO A 130 -23.76 -28.63 -11.18
C PRO A 130 -24.29 -29.21 -12.51
N ASN A 131 -25.43 -28.74 -13.02
CA ASN A 131 -26.04 -29.31 -14.22
C ASN A 131 -25.69 -28.56 -15.52
N PRO A 132 -25.75 -29.25 -16.68
CA PRO A 132 -25.75 -30.71 -16.80
C PRO A 132 -24.38 -31.26 -16.41
N ALA A 133 -24.40 -32.35 -15.62
CA ALA A 133 -23.21 -33.01 -15.10
C ALA A 133 -22.21 -33.36 -16.22
N GLY A 134 -20.93 -33.37 -15.88
CA GLY A 134 -19.82 -33.57 -16.83
C GLY A 134 -19.40 -32.31 -17.60
N SER A 135 -20.33 -31.56 -18.19
CA SER A 135 -20.01 -30.31 -18.89
C SER A 135 -19.94 -29.10 -17.96
N TYR A 136 -20.85 -29.05 -16.98
CA TYR A 136 -21.06 -27.94 -16.04
C TYR A 136 -21.26 -26.60 -16.76
N ALA A 137 -21.95 -26.61 -17.90
CA ALA A 137 -22.14 -25.42 -18.73
C ALA A 137 -22.89 -24.29 -17.99
N ALA A 138 -23.87 -24.62 -17.13
CA ALA A 138 -24.55 -23.62 -16.31
C ALA A 138 -23.59 -22.96 -15.30
N ALA A 139 -22.66 -23.72 -14.72
CA ALA A 139 -21.64 -23.21 -13.82
C ALA A 139 -20.70 -22.22 -14.54
N ASP A 140 -20.23 -22.55 -15.76
CA ASP A 140 -19.39 -21.63 -16.57
C ASP A 140 -20.11 -20.32 -16.87
N ALA A 141 -21.34 -20.43 -17.37
CA ALA A 141 -22.17 -19.28 -17.71
C ALA A 141 -22.44 -18.40 -16.48
N ARG A 142 -22.76 -19.01 -15.33
CA ARG A 142 -22.95 -18.27 -14.08
C ARG A 142 -21.67 -17.57 -13.65
N GLY A 143 -20.51 -18.21 -13.74
CA GLY A 143 -19.21 -17.58 -13.45
C GLY A 143 -18.94 -16.35 -14.30
N ARG A 144 -19.27 -16.39 -15.60
CA ARG A 144 -19.16 -15.23 -16.50
C ARG A 144 -20.13 -14.10 -16.12
N THR A 145 -21.36 -14.44 -15.75
CA THR A 145 -22.36 -13.46 -15.31
C THR A 145 -21.92 -12.76 -14.03
N GLU A 146 -21.44 -13.50 -13.02
CA GLU A 146 -20.91 -12.92 -11.79
C GLU A 146 -19.70 -12.03 -12.07
N ALA A 147 -18.81 -12.41 -12.99
CA ALA A 147 -17.67 -11.60 -13.42
C ALA A 147 -18.11 -10.28 -14.08
N ALA A 148 -19.11 -10.32 -14.95
CA ALA A 148 -19.65 -9.12 -15.58
C ALA A 148 -20.24 -8.15 -14.55
N ALA A 149 -20.99 -8.67 -13.58
CA ALA A 149 -21.57 -7.88 -12.49
C ALA A 149 -20.47 -7.28 -11.59
N ALA A 150 -19.47 -8.07 -11.20
CA ALA A 150 -18.34 -7.61 -10.40
C ALA A 150 -17.54 -6.50 -11.10
N VAL A 151 -17.30 -6.64 -12.42
CA VAL A 151 -16.60 -5.61 -13.20
C VAL A 151 -17.45 -4.34 -13.35
N SER A 152 -18.76 -4.46 -13.60
CA SER A 152 -19.66 -3.29 -13.62
C SER A 152 -19.55 -2.53 -12.32
N ARG A 153 -19.68 -3.24 -11.19
CA ARG A 153 -19.59 -2.65 -9.87
C ARG A 153 -18.22 -2.05 -9.58
N ALA A 154 -17.14 -2.70 -10.03
CA ALA A 154 -15.79 -2.17 -9.88
C ALA A 154 -15.61 -0.85 -10.66
N ARG A 155 -16.18 -0.75 -11.86
CA ARG A 155 -16.16 0.48 -12.68
C ARG A 155 -16.97 1.60 -12.03
N GLU A 156 -18.15 1.32 -11.49
CA GLU A 156 -18.95 2.29 -10.73
C GLU A 156 -18.19 2.86 -9.53
N LEU A 157 -17.43 2.00 -8.82
CA LEU A 157 -16.60 2.40 -7.70
C LEU A 157 -15.31 3.13 -8.12
N GLY A 158 -15.03 3.26 -9.43
CA GLY A 158 -13.82 3.90 -9.95
C GLY A 158 -12.54 3.09 -9.72
N LEU A 159 -12.65 1.77 -9.62
CA LEU A 159 -11.47 0.90 -9.56
C LEU A 159 -10.78 0.87 -10.93
N PRO A 160 -9.43 1.02 -10.98
CA PRO A 160 -8.70 0.99 -12.24
C PRO A 160 -8.86 -0.33 -12.99
N THR A 161 -8.83 -0.26 -14.32
CA THR A 161 -8.60 -1.45 -15.15
C THR A 161 -7.30 -2.14 -14.72
N LYS A 162 -7.22 -3.46 -14.90
CA LYS A 162 -6.12 -4.33 -14.46
C LYS A 162 -6.02 -4.53 -12.94
N SER A 163 -6.92 -3.94 -12.14
CA SER A 163 -7.10 -4.37 -10.75
C SER A 163 -7.51 -5.85 -10.68
N THR A 164 -7.07 -6.54 -9.64
CA THR A 164 -7.53 -7.91 -9.34
C THR A 164 -8.91 -7.84 -8.67
N LEU A 165 -9.87 -8.61 -9.19
CA LEU A 165 -11.16 -8.87 -8.53
C LEU A 165 -11.13 -10.27 -7.95
N TRP A 166 -11.45 -10.40 -6.67
CA TRP A 166 -11.37 -11.66 -5.92
C TRP A 166 -12.75 -12.30 -5.84
N TYR A 167 -12.95 -13.42 -6.53
CA TYR A 167 -14.14 -14.24 -6.28
C TYR A 167 -13.99 -14.97 -4.95
N ASP A 168 -14.96 -14.82 -4.07
CA ASP A 168 -15.02 -15.51 -2.79
C ASP A 168 -15.81 -16.82 -2.94
N LEU A 169 -15.07 -17.92 -3.04
CA LEU A 169 -15.60 -19.28 -2.96
C LEU A 169 -15.21 -19.87 -1.61
N GLU A 170 -16.16 -19.81 -0.68
CA GLU A 170 -16.00 -20.24 0.69
C GLU A 170 -15.54 -21.69 0.79
N GLY A 171 -14.70 -21.97 1.78
CA GLY A 171 -14.14 -23.29 2.02
C GLY A 171 -15.14 -24.28 2.62
N GLY A 172 -14.66 -25.49 2.91
CA GLY A 172 -15.43 -26.51 3.61
C GLY A 172 -16.54 -27.16 2.77
N PHE A 173 -16.44 -27.06 1.44
CA PHE A 173 -17.19 -27.91 0.52
C PHE A 173 -16.40 -29.19 0.22
N ASP A 174 -17.12 -30.25 -0.12
CA ASP A 174 -16.52 -31.55 -0.42
C ASP A 174 -15.81 -31.51 -1.78
N VAL A 175 -14.48 -31.63 -1.75
CA VAL A 175 -13.64 -31.68 -2.95
C VAL A 175 -13.53 -33.09 -3.54
N THR A 176 -14.01 -34.11 -2.83
CA THR A 176 -14.05 -35.49 -3.32
C THR A 176 -15.31 -35.80 -4.12
N ASP A 177 -16.38 -35.03 -3.91
CA ASP A 177 -17.56 -35.02 -4.78
C ASP A 177 -17.20 -34.40 -6.14
N ASP A 178 -17.35 -35.19 -7.19
CA ASP A 178 -16.97 -34.80 -8.55
C ASP A 178 -17.82 -33.67 -9.09
N ASP A 179 -19.14 -33.69 -8.86
CA ASP A 179 -20.03 -32.66 -9.37
C ASP A 179 -19.82 -31.35 -8.61
N CYS A 180 -19.61 -31.41 -7.29
CA CYS A 180 -19.28 -30.23 -6.49
C CYS A 180 -17.95 -29.61 -6.89
N ARG A 181 -16.89 -30.42 -6.95
CA ARG A 181 -15.56 -29.94 -7.32
C ARG A 181 -15.51 -29.42 -8.76
N ARG A 182 -16.00 -30.19 -9.73
CA ARG A 182 -15.83 -29.86 -11.15
C ARG A 182 -16.74 -28.71 -11.59
N SER A 183 -17.95 -28.60 -11.01
CA SER A 183 -18.79 -27.41 -11.24
C SER A 183 -18.16 -26.15 -10.64
N ALA A 184 -17.59 -26.21 -9.44
CA ALA A 184 -16.86 -25.09 -8.84
C ALA A 184 -15.65 -24.67 -9.70
N LEU A 185 -14.84 -25.62 -10.17
CA LEU A 185 -13.71 -25.33 -11.06
C LEU A 185 -14.17 -24.72 -12.40
N ARG A 186 -15.27 -25.24 -12.98
CA ARG A 186 -15.82 -24.70 -14.23
C ARG A 186 -16.37 -23.29 -14.04
N PHE A 187 -17.08 -23.04 -12.94
CA PHE A 187 -17.52 -21.71 -12.55
C PHE A 187 -16.35 -20.72 -12.44
N LEU A 188 -15.29 -21.08 -11.71
CA LEU A 188 -14.11 -20.23 -11.52
C LEU A 188 -13.34 -19.99 -12.83
N SER A 189 -13.36 -20.96 -13.75
CA SER A 189 -12.85 -20.80 -15.11
C SER A 189 -13.65 -19.76 -15.90
N GLY A 190 -14.99 -19.84 -15.87
CA GLY A 190 -15.86 -18.85 -16.50
C GLY A 190 -15.65 -17.44 -15.95
N TRP A 191 -15.59 -17.31 -14.61
CA TRP A 191 -15.22 -16.07 -13.91
C TRP A 191 -13.89 -15.52 -14.43
N THR A 192 -12.84 -16.34 -14.39
CA THR A 192 -11.49 -15.93 -14.76
C THR A 192 -11.39 -15.43 -16.20
N GLN A 193 -12.02 -16.13 -17.14
CA GLN A 193 -12.03 -15.74 -18.54
C GLN A 193 -12.75 -14.40 -18.73
N ALA A 194 -13.95 -14.24 -18.15
CA ALA A 194 -14.73 -13.02 -18.30
C ALA A 194 -14.07 -11.80 -17.64
N VAL A 195 -13.55 -11.94 -16.42
CA VAL A 195 -12.81 -10.84 -15.75
C VAL A 195 -11.64 -10.35 -16.59
N ARG A 196 -10.86 -11.27 -17.18
CA ARG A 196 -9.74 -10.95 -18.08
C ARG A 196 -10.20 -10.26 -19.36
N GLN A 197 -11.23 -10.80 -20.02
CA GLN A 197 -11.82 -10.20 -21.23
C GLN A 197 -12.31 -8.78 -21.00
N LEU A 198 -12.81 -8.49 -19.78
CA LEU A 198 -13.31 -7.17 -19.40
C LEU A 198 -12.21 -6.20 -18.89
N GLY A 199 -10.94 -6.61 -18.99
CA GLY A 199 -9.79 -5.76 -18.71
C GLY A 199 -9.35 -5.73 -17.25
N PHE A 200 -9.78 -6.68 -16.42
CA PHE A 200 -9.38 -6.86 -15.02
C PHE A 200 -8.54 -8.14 -14.85
N ARG A 201 -7.99 -8.35 -13.66
CA ARG A 201 -7.28 -9.59 -13.30
C ARG A 201 -8.17 -10.47 -12.43
N SER A 202 -8.08 -11.78 -12.63
CA SER A 202 -8.83 -12.75 -11.85
C SER A 202 -8.07 -13.12 -10.57
N GLY A 203 -8.70 -12.92 -9.42
CA GLY A 203 -8.29 -13.48 -8.15
C GLY A 203 -9.35 -14.45 -7.63
N VAL A 204 -8.93 -15.46 -6.87
CA VAL A 204 -9.84 -16.38 -6.17
C VAL A 204 -9.46 -16.44 -4.70
N TYR A 205 -10.44 -16.19 -3.84
CA TYR A 205 -10.40 -16.50 -2.42
C TYR A 205 -11.03 -17.87 -2.16
N SER A 206 -10.36 -18.72 -1.38
CA SER A 206 -10.94 -19.95 -0.83
C SER A 206 -10.07 -20.53 0.30
N SER A 207 -10.55 -21.58 0.98
CA SER A 207 -9.71 -22.36 1.89
C SER A 207 -8.54 -23.02 1.16
N VAL A 208 -7.37 -23.02 1.80
CA VAL A 208 -6.16 -23.68 1.29
C VAL A 208 -6.38 -25.16 1.00
N SER A 209 -7.24 -25.84 1.77
CA SER A 209 -7.52 -27.27 1.67
C SER A 209 -8.67 -27.62 0.73
N ALA A 210 -9.40 -26.62 0.22
CA ALA A 210 -10.56 -26.82 -0.65
C ALA A 210 -10.31 -26.18 -2.03
N GLY A 211 -10.88 -25.01 -2.32
CA GLY A 211 -10.82 -24.40 -3.64
C GLY A 211 -9.40 -24.13 -4.15
N ILE A 212 -8.47 -23.71 -3.28
CA ILE A 212 -7.08 -23.45 -3.71
C ILE A 212 -6.35 -24.75 -4.05
N HIS A 213 -6.53 -25.81 -3.24
CA HIS A 213 -6.00 -27.14 -3.52
C HIS A 213 -6.60 -27.73 -4.81
N ALA A 214 -7.91 -27.58 -5.00
CA ALA A 214 -8.62 -28.07 -6.18
C ALA A 214 -8.13 -27.39 -7.47
N LEU A 215 -7.91 -26.06 -7.44
CA LEU A 215 -7.34 -25.31 -8.56
C LEU A 215 -5.91 -25.80 -8.87
N ASP A 216 -5.05 -25.94 -7.85
CA ASP A 216 -3.68 -26.45 -8.03
C ASP A 216 -3.68 -27.85 -8.65
N ASN A 217 -4.52 -28.76 -8.12
CA ASN A 217 -4.62 -30.11 -8.66
C ASN A 217 -5.12 -30.14 -10.09
N ALA A 218 -6.14 -29.34 -10.42
CA ALA A 218 -6.66 -29.26 -11.78
C ALA A 218 -5.61 -28.75 -12.79
N ASP A 219 -4.85 -27.71 -12.43
CA ASP A 219 -3.80 -27.16 -13.30
C ASP A 219 -2.69 -28.18 -13.58
N HIS A 220 -2.37 -29.03 -12.61
CA HIS A 220 -1.32 -30.03 -12.76
C HIS A 220 -1.79 -31.32 -13.43
N LEU A 221 -2.94 -31.85 -13.02
CA LEU A 221 -3.45 -33.14 -13.51
C LEU A 221 -4.12 -33.01 -14.87
N SER A 222 -4.60 -31.81 -15.23
CA SER A 222 -5.27 -31.56 -16.51
C SER A 222 -4.98 -30.15 -17.04
N PRO A 223 -3.71 -29.82 -17.34
CA PRO A 223 -3.31 -28.47 -17.76
C PRO A 223 -4.14 -27.96 -18.93
N GLY A 224 -4.61 -26.72 -18.83
CA GLY A 224 -5.44 -26.07 -19.87
C GLY A 224 -6.92 -26.42 -19.86
N SER A 225 -7.37 -27.38 -19.03
CA SER A 225 -8.80 -27.74 -18.94
C SER A 225 -9.66 -26.66 -18.29
N TYR A 226 -9.06 -25.83 -17.44
CA TYR A 226 -9.68 -24.71 -16.74
C TYR A 226 -8.80 -23.47 -16.88
N ALA A 227 -9.42 -22.30 -16.96
CA ALA A 227 -8.68 -21.04 -16.87
C ALA A 227 -8.29 -20.76 -15.41
N MET A 228 -6.99 -20.80 -15.12
CA MET A 228 -6.47 -20.52 -13.77
C MET A 228 -6.48 -19.02 -13.44
N PRO A 229 -6.81 -18.62 -12.20
CA PRO A 229 -6.76 -17.24 -11.78
C PRO A 229 -5.33 -16.68 -11.81
N ASP A 230 -5.20 -15.36 -11.94
CA ASP A 230 -3.91 -14.67 -11.93
C ASP A 230 -3.26 -14.67 -10.55
N GLN A 231 -4.09 -14.67 -9.50
CA GLN A 231 -3.67 -14.60 -8.09
C GLN A 231 -4.60 -15.43 -7.20
N VAL A 232 -4.09 -15.92 -6.08
CA VAL A 232 -4.90 -16.66 -5.08
C VAL A 232 -4.84 -16.00 -3.72
N TRP A 233 -5.98 -15.99 -3.04
CA TRP A 233 -6.11 -15.59 -1.65
C TRP A 233 -6.55 -16.80 -0.86
N TYR A 234 -5.66 -17.38 -0.05
CA TYR A 234 -5.97 -18.60 0.66
C TYR A 234 -6.26 -18.34 2.14
N ALA A 235 -7.34 -18.90 2.65
CA ALA A 235 -7.60 -18.98 4.08
C ALA A 235 -6.83 -20.17 4.67
N TRP A 236 -5.95 -19.87 5.62
CA TRP A 236 -5.27 -20.87 6.43
C TRP A 236 -4.90 -20.25 7.78
N TYR A 237 -5.72 -20.50 8.81
CA TYR A 237 -5.61 -19.81 10.09
C TYR A 237 -4.46 -20.32 10.99
N ASN A 238 -3.24 -20.31 10.48
CA ASN A 238 -2.03 -20.81 11.14
C ASN A 238 -1.32 -19.74 11.98
N GLY A 239 -1.84 -18.50 12.02
CA GLY A 239 -1.26 -17.38 12.75
C GLY A 239 0.03 -16.81 12.19
N ARG A 240 0.49 -17.25 11.01
CA ARG A 240 1.76 -16.84 10.40
C ARG A 240 1.52 -15.81 9.30
N ALA A 241 2.04 -14.60 9.51
CA ALA A 241 1.99 -13.53 8.53
C ALA A 241 3.07 -13.69 7.44
N ASP A 242 2.88 -14.66 6.56
CA ASP A 242 3.67 -14.92 5.37
C ASP A 242 2.78 -15.43 4.22
N VAL A 243 3.36 -15.78 3.05
CA VAL A 243 2.63 -16.39 1.92
C VAL A 243 3.06 -17.84 1.64
N HIS A 244 3.65 -18.49 2.65
CA HIS A 244 4.04 -19.88 2.52
C HIS A 244 2.81 -20.79 2.60
N ILE A 245 2.73 -21.73 1.67
CA ILE A 245 1.74 -22.80 1.67
C ILE A 245 2.52 -24.10 1.77
N ASP A 246 2.08 -24.98 2.66
CA ASP A 246 2.60 -26.34 2.78
C ASP A 246 2.40 -27.09 1.46
N SER A 247 3.45 -27.76 0.98
CA SER A 247 3.43 -28.48 -0.30
C SER A 247 2.42 -29.63 -0.36
N ARG A 248 1.91 -30.10 0.79
CA ARG A 248 0.79 -31.06 0.82
C ARG A 248 -0.51 -30.47 0.27
N TRP A 249 -0.68 -29.16 0.34
CA TRP A 249 -1.87 -28.46 -0.15
C TRP A 249 -1.65 -27.80 -1.50
N VAL A 250 -0.52 -27.13 -1.70
CA VAL A 250 -0.28 -26.42 -2.98
C VAL A 250 1.18 -26.55 -3.34
N ARG A 251 1.46 -26.95 -4.58
CA ARG A 251 2.83 -27.08 -5.08
C ARG A 251 3.58 -25.75 -4.94
N ALA A 252 4.86 -25.82 -4.59
CA ALA A 252 5.66 -24.64 -4.24
C ALA A 252 5.74 -23.57 -5.35
N LYS A 253 5.61 -23.98 -6.62
CA LYS A 253 5.68 -23.09 -7.79
C LYS A 253 4.33 -22.42 -8.12
N SER A 254 3.21 -23.02 -7.74
CA SER A 254 1.87 -22.56 -8.14
C SER A 254 1.56 -21.20 -7.52
N TRP A 255 1.21 -20.22 -8.36
CA TRP A 255 1.04 -18.81 -7.95
C TRP A 255 2.19 -18.26 -7.09
N LYS A 256 3.43 -18.72 -7.30
CA LYS A 256 4.57 -18.14 -6.60
C LYS A 256 4.60 -16.63 -6.81
N ASP A 257 4.74 -15.89 -5.71
CA ASP A 257 4.77 -14.42 -5.67
C ASP A 257 3.45 -13.73 -6.14
N GLN A 258 2.33 -14.47 -6.14
CA GLN A 258 0.98 -14.04 -6.52
C GLN A 258 -0.08 -14.51 -5.50
N ARG A 259 0.23 -14.34 -4.20
CA ARG A 259 -0.56 -14.89 -3.09
C ARG A 259 -0.98 -13.84 -2.08
N VAL A 260 -2.18 -14.01 -1.55
CA VAL A 260 -2.66 -13.41 -0.30
C VAL A 260 -3.00 -14.54 0.66
N HIS A 261 -2.69 -14.36 1.94
CA HIS A 261 -2.91 -15.35 2.98
C HIS A 261 -3.75 -14.73 4.08
N GLN A 262 -4.98 -15.22 4.27
CA GLN A 262 -5.77 -14.93 5.47
C GLN A 262 -5.32 -15.85 6.60
N TYR A 263 -4.52 -15.33 7.51
CA TYR A 263 -3.81 -16.12 8.51
C TYR A 263 -4.48 -16.11 9.89
N GLN A 264 -5.43 -15.21 10.11
CA GLN A 264 -6.30 -15.10 11.30
C GLN A 264 -7.65 -14.48 10.89
N ALA A 265 -8.75 -15.02 11.39
CA ALA A 265 -10.10 -14.49 11.19
C ALA A 265 -10.68 -13.87 12.48
N ASP A 266 -11.75 -13.10 12.35
CA ASP A 266 -12.63 -12.57 13.43
C ASP A 266 -11.88 -11.90 14.58
N THR A 267 -10.81 -11.17 14.25
CA THR A 267 -9.93 -10.60 15.26
C THR A 267 -10.29 -9.15 15.57
N LYS A 268 -10.55 -8.85 16.84
CA LYS A 268 -10.57 -7.47 17.33
C LYS A 268 -9.16 -6.90 17.35
N ALA A 269 -8.90 -5.90 16.51
CA ALA A 269 -7.63 -5.18 16.47
C ALA A 269 -7.83 -3.70 16.80
N SER A 270 -6.90 -3.10 17.53
CA SER A 270 -6.93 -1.67 17.87
C SER A 270 -5.64 -0.98 17.49
N TYR A 271 -5.74 0.09 16.70
CA TYR A 271 -4.60 0.91 16.28
C TYR A 271 -4.97 2.38 16.45
N GLY A 272 -4.08 3.14 17.10
CA GLY A 272 -4.34 4.55 17.40
C GLY A 272 -5.57 4.78 18.30
N GLY A 273 -5.93 3.79 19.13
CA GLY A 273 -7.13 3.83 19.99
C GLY A 273 -8.43 3.42 19.30
N VAL A 274 -8.40 3.13 17.99
CA VAL A 274 -9.59 2.78 17.20
C VAL A 274 -9.63 1.27 16.98
N ALA A 275 -10.68 0.62 17.47
CA ALA A 275 -10.91 -0.82 17.30
C ALA A 275 -11.73 -1.13 16.04
N LEU A 276 -11.36 -2.20 15.34
CA LEU A 276 -12.13 -2.83 14.27
C LEU A 276 -12.12 -4.35 14.45
N MET A 277 -13.20 -5.02 14.03
CA MET A 277 -13.20 -6.46 13.78
C MET A 277 -12.67 -6.70 12.37
N ILE A 278 -11.60 -7.48 12.26
CA ILE A 278 -10.91 -7.71 11.00
C ILE A 278 -10.49 -9.17 10.85
N ASP A 279 -10.32 -9.59 9.61
CA ASP A 279 -9.46 -10.71 9.28
C ASP A 279 -8.08 -10.17 8.89
N ARG A 280 -7.03 -10.89 9.26
CA ARG A 280 -5.66 -10.47 9.02
C ARG A 280 -5.06 -11.21 7.86
N ASN A 281 -4.48 -10.43 6.95
CA ASN A 281 -3.96 -10.90 5.70
C ASN A 281 -2.49 -10.52 5.51
N PHE A 282 -1.73 -11.39 4.85
CA PHE A 282 -0.39 -11.09 4.37
C PHE A 282 -0.33 -11.31 2.86
N MET A 283 0.21 -10.34 2.14
CA MET A 283 0.22 -10.32 0.68
C MET A 283 1.64 -10.41 0.16
N GLN A 284 1.83 -11.16 -0.92
CA GLN A 284 2.95 -11.04 -1.83
C GLN A 284 2.40 -11.13 -3.25
N LEU A 285 2.27 -9.97 -3.90
CA LEU A 285 1.69 -9.83 -5.23
C LEU A 285 2.71 -9.23 -6.19
N ASP A 286 2.65 -9.67 -7.45
CA ASP A 286 3.46 -9.15 -8.55
C ASP A 286 4.96 -9.14 -8.27
N GLY A 287 5.46 -10.24 -7.72
CA GLY A 287 6.88 -10.39 -7.38
C GLY A 287 7.27 -9.79 -6.04
N GLY A 288 6.35 -9.14 -5.32
CA GLY A 288 6.59 -8.60 -3.98
C GLY A 288 7.37 -7.29 -3.96
N SER A 289 7.63 -6.78 -2.76
CA SER A 289 8.36 -5.52 -2.54
C SER A 289 9.84 -5.66 -2.86
N GLN A 290 10.30 -4.98 -3.92
CA GLN A 290 11.66 -5.13 -4.44
C GLN A 290 12.64 -4.01 -4.01
N PRO A 291 13.94 -4.33 -3.83
CA PRO A 291 14.98 -3.32 -3.61
C PRO A 291 15.08 -2.31 -4.77
N PRO A 292 15.32 -1.02 -4.47
CA PRO A 292 15.39 -0.01 -5.50
C PRO A 292 16.77 0.06 -6.14
N ARG A 293 16.83 0.36 -7.45
CA ARG A 293 18.09 0.64 -8.16
C ARG A 293 18.48 2.11 -7.99
N VAL A 294 19.06 2.48 -6.84
CA VAL A 294 19.47 3.86 -6.55
C VAL A 294 20.99 4.01 -6.58
N ARG A 295 21.49 4.86 -7.49
CA ARG A 295 22.90 5.29 -7.51
C ARG A 295 22.98 6.75 -7.05
N LEU A 296 23.79 7.02 -6.02
CA LEU A 296 24.08 8.39 -5.57
C LEU A 296 25.57 8.70 -5.81
N CYS A 297 25.85 9.92 -6.28
CA CYS A 297 27.22 10.42 -6.48
C CYS A 297 28.12 9.44 -7.24
N GLY A 298 27.68 9.01 -8.44
CA GLY A 298 28.45 8.08 -9.27
C GLY A 298 28.57 6.66 -8.71
N GLY A 299 27.66 6.23 -7.81
CA GLY A 299 27.72 4.91 -7.18
C GLY A 299 28.57 4.86 -5.91
N THR A 300 28.77 6.00 -5.25
CA THR A 300 29.45 6.05 -3.95
C THR A 300 28.74 5.15 -2.95
N ARG A 301 29.45 4.17 -2.37
CA ARG A 301 28.93 3.30 -1.32
C ARG A 301 28.55 4.12 -0.10
N LEU A 302 27.30 4.01 0.34
CA LEU A 302 26.79 4.66 1.56
C LEU A 302 26.58 3.68 2.71
N ASP A 303 26.56 2.37 2.43
CA ASP A 303 26.20 1.33 3.39
C ASP A 303 27.41 0.79 4.13
N PHE A 304 27.62 1.28 5.36
CA PHE A 304 28.74 0.90 6.23
C PHE A 304 28.27 0.34 7.56
N PRO A 305 28.91 -0.70 8.13
CA PRO A 305 28.54 -1.26 9.43
C PRO A 305 28.44 -0.23 10.57
N SER A 306 29.27 0.81 10.49
CA SER A 306 29.30 1.93 11.43
C SER A 306 29.67 3.24 10.73
N TYR A 307 29.14 4.34 11.26
CA TYR A 307 29.45 5.70 10.83
C TYR A 307 30.31 6.40 11.90
N PRO A 308 31.61 6.58 11.65
CA PRO A 308 32.55 7.07 12.66
C PRO A 308 32.52 8.60 12.80
N ARG A 309 33.15 9.09 13.86
CA ARG A 309 33.63 10.48 13.93
C ARG A 309 34.94 10.59 13.17
N PHE A 310 35.14 11.69 12.45
CA PHE A 310 36.39 11.96 11.73
C PHE A 310 37.27 12.99 12.43
N LYS A 311 38.57 12.91 12.18
CA LYS A 311 39.58 13.94 12.46
C LYS A 311 40.06 14.55 11.14
N LYS A 312 40.47 15.82 11.16
CA LYS A 312 41.02 16.52 9.97
C LYS A 312 42.19 15.70 9.42
N GLY A 313 42.20 15.46 8.10
CA GLY A 313 43.18 14.62 7.43
C GLY A 313 42.74 13.17 7.20
N ASP A 314 41.66 12.70 7.84
CA ASP A 314 41.10 11.37 7.57
C ASP A 314 40.75 11.20 6.09
N ARG A 315 40.91 9.97 5.58
CA ARG A 315 40.64 9.63 4.18
C ARG A 315 39.81 8.36 4.02
N GLY A 316 39.24 8.20 2.81
CA GLY A 316 38.70 6.92 2.34
C GLY A 316 37.18 6.90 2.15
N LYS A 317 36.65 5.69 1.93
CA LYS A 317 35.27 5.47 1.43
C LYS A 317 34.19 6.14 2.29
N LYS A 318 34.36 6.15 3.62
CA LYS A 318 33.39 6.79 4.54
C LYS A 318 33.42 8.33 4.46
N VAL A 319 34.59 8.92 4.21
CA VAL A 319 34.73 10.36 3.96
C VAL A 319 34.09 10.73 2.63
N LYS A 320 34.31 9.93 1.58
CA LYS A 320 33.64 10.11 0.29
C LYS A 320 32.11 10.05 0.40
N ALA A 321 31.60 9.13 1.23
CA ALA A 321 30.17 9.06 1.54
C ALA A 321 29.66 10.31 2.27
N LEU A 322 30.42 10.83 3.23
CA LEU A 322 30.10 12.11 3.88
C LEU A 322 30.04 13.25 2.86
N GLN A 323 31.06 13.40 2.01
CA GLN A 323 31.13 14.42 0.96
C GLN A 323 29.92 14.30 0.02
N CYS A 324 29.54 13.09 -0.38
CA CYS A 324 28.34 12.85 -1.19
C CYS A 324 27.06 13.36 -0.50
N LEU A 325 26.86 13.02 0.79
CA LEU A 325 25.69 13.48 1.55
C LEU A 325 25.71 14.99 1.76
N LEU A 326 26.87 15.60 2.03
CA LEU A 326 27.00 17.05 2.17
C LEU A 326 26.78 17.77 0.84
N LYS A 327 27.18 17.19 -0.29
CA LYS A 327 26.89 17.74 -1.61
C LYS A 327 25.38 17.78 -1.86
N LYS A 328 24.70 16.68 -1.54
CA LYS A 328 23.24 16.56 -1.67
C LYS A 328 22.46 17.44 -0.69
N ASN A 329 22.89 17.50 0.57
CA ASN A 329 22.07 18.00 1.67
C ASN A 329 22.64 19.26 2.35
N ALA A 330 23.83 19.71 1.95
CA ALA A 330 24.54 20.79 2.62
C ALA A 330 25.26 21.78 1.69
N ARG A 331 24.90 21.80 0.40
CA ARG A 331 25.48 22.71 -0.62
C ARG A 331 27.02 22.63 -0.71
N TYR A 332 27.61 21.49 -0.34
CA TYR A 332 29.05 21.28 -0.51
C TYR A 332 29.42 21.25 -2.00
N ARG A 333 30.28 22.17 -2.43
CA ARG A 333 30.70 22.33 -3.84
C ARG A 333 32.02 21.62 -4.17
N GLY A 334 32.73 21.12 -3.16
CA GLY A 334 34.02 20.44 -3.34
C GLY A 334 33.93 19.11 -4.09
N ARG A 335 35.11 18.58 -4.43
CA ARG A 335 35.27 17.29 -5.11
C ARG A 335 35.02 16.15 -4.11
N LEU A 336 34.60 14.98 -4.61
CA LEU A 336 34.45 13.76 -3.81
C LEU A 336 35.78 12.98 -3.79
N ASP A 337 36.83 13.64 -3.32
CA ASP A 337 38.22 13.16 -3.31
C ASP A 337 38.56 12.28 -2.10
N ALA A 338 37.56 11.99 -1.26
CA ALA A 338 37.68 11.17 -0.07
C ALA A 338 38.63 11.75 1.00
N LYS A 339 38.84 13.07 1.06
CA LYS A 339 39.66 13.75 2.08
C LYS A 339 38.79 14.59 3.03
N PHE A 340 39.02 14.44 4.34
CA PHE A 340 38.31 15.21 5.37
C PHE A 340 39.10 16.49 5.68
N ASP A 341 38.96 17.46 4.78
CA ASP A 341 39.69 18.73 4.79
C ASP A 341 38.92 19.88 5.49
N GLY A 342 39.46 21.10 5.40
CA GLY A 342 38.82 22.29 5.97
C GLY A 342 37.46 22.61 5.36
N ASP A 343 37.26 22.32 4.07
CA ASP A 343 36.02 22.62 3.35
C ASP A 343 34.91 21.67 3.79
N VAL A 344 35.24 20.39 3.94
CA VAL A 344 34.33 19.38 4.49
C VAL A 344 33.96 19.75 5.93
N VAL A 345 34.93 20.15 6.78
CA VAL A 345 34.66 20.60 8.16
C VAL A 345 33.71 21.80 8.18
N ARG A 346 33.93 22.82 7.34
CA ARG A 346 33.04 24.00 7.23
C ARG A 346 31.63 23.60 6.79
N SER A 347 31.51 22.69 5.82
CA SER A 347 30.22 22.17 5.36
C SER A 347 29.49 21.37 6.45
N VAL A 348 30.20 20.55 7.23
CA VAL A 348 29.63 19.85 8.40
C VAL A 348 29.14 20.84 9.44
N ARG A 349 29.91 21.88 9.79
CA ARG A 349 29.47 22.92 10.73
C ARG A 349 28.20 23.63 10.25
N SER A 350 28.16 23.98 8.96
CA SER A 350 27.00 24.62 8.33
C SER A 350 25.76 23.71 8.39
N PHE A 351 25.92 22.43 8.08
CA PHE A 351 24.85 21.43 8.20
C PHE A 351 24.38 21.28 9.65
N GLN A 352 25.30 21.12 10.60
CA GLN A 352 24.97 20.98 12.01
C GLN A 352 24.16 22.17 12.53
N ARG A 353 24.58 23.39 12.20
CA ARG A 353 23.87 24.62 12.58
C ARG A 353 22.45 24.66 12.01
N ARG A 354 22.27 24.40 10.71
CA ARG A 354 20.95 24.40 10.06
C ARG A 354 19.97 23.39 10.65
N HIS A 355 20.45 22.27 11.17
CA HIS A 355 19.62 21.19 11.70
C HIS A 355 19.55 21.15 13.22
N GLY A 356 20.06 22.18 13.91
CA GLY A 356 20.03 22.27 15.38
C GLY A 356 20.87 21.21 16.09
N LEU A 357 21.95 20.75 15.44
CA LEU A 357 22.90 19.79 16.00
C LEU A 357 24.05 20.54 16.67
N ARG A 358 24.73 19.86 17.61
CA ARG A 358 25.97 20.38 18.20
C ARG A 358 27.01 20.65 17.12
N VAL A 359 27.46 21.90 17.00
CA VAL A 359 28.34 22.36 15.93
C VAL A 359 29.80 22.05 16.27
N THR A 360 30.26 20.84 15.95
CA THR A 360 31.63 20.39 16.18
C THR A 360 32.49 20.44 14.92
N GLY A 361 31.86 20.47 13.74
CA GLY A 361 32.53 20.25 12.45
C GLY A 361 33.00 18.81 12.24
N ARG A 362 32.65 17.89 13.14
CA ARG A 362 32.95 16.46 13.07
C ARG A 362 31.62 15.70 13.12
N PRO A 363 31.27 14.88 12.11
CA PRO A 363 29.99 14.19 12.10
C PRO A 363 29.97 13.09 13.16
N ASP A 364 29.15 13.28 14.19
CA ASP A 364 28.81 12.22 15.14
C ASP A 364 27.56 11.45 14.69
N ALA A 365 27.15 10.46 15.48
CA ALA A 365 25.99 9.62 15.18
C ALA A 365 24.70 10.45 14.93
N SER A 366 24.49 11.54 15.66
CA SER A 366 23.35 12.44 15.44
C SER A 366 23.46 13.17 14.09
N THR A 367 24.66 13.65 13.76
CA THR A 367 24.94 14.28 12.46
C THR A 367 24.72 13.31 11.30
N TRP A 368 25.21 12.07 11.39
CA TRP A 368 24.97 11.04 10.38
C TRP A 368 23.50 10.67 10.24
N THR A 369 22.79 10.52 11.36
CA THR A 369 21.34 10.25 11.37
C THR A 369 20.60 11.32 10.57
N ALA A 370 20.89 12.59 10.85
CA ALA A 370 20.31 13.74 10.16
C ALA A 370 20.69 13.78 8.68
N LEU A 371 21.97 13.55 8.32
CA LEU A 371 22.43 13.56 6.93
C LEU A 371 21.68 12.54 6.07
N PHE A 372 21.43 11.32 6.59
CA PHE A 372 20.67 10.31 5.86
C PHE A 372 19.18 10.65 5.75
N ALA A 373 18.60 11.30 6.76
CA ALA A 373 17.16 11.56 6.85
C ALA A 373 16.65 12.72 5.97
N GLN A 374 17.54 13.46 5.29
CA GLN A 374 17.15 14.62 4.47
C GLN A 374 16.49 14.23 3.14
N GLY A 375 15.45 14.96 2.74
CA GLY A 375 14.58 14.66 1.60
C GLY A 375 13.10 14.58 1.99
N SER A 376 12.27 13.95 1.15
CA SER A 376 10.84 13.73 1.42
C SER A 376 10.60 12.95 2.73
N ALA A 377 9.41 13.06 3.28
CA ALA A 377 9.02 12.40 4.53
C ALA A 377 7.74 11.56 4.34
N PRO A 378 7.75 10.59 3.41
CA PRO A 378 6.56 9.77 3.16
C PRO A 378 6.26 8.87 4.36
N LEU A 379 5.00 8.48 4.50
CA LEU A 379 4.60 7.39 5.37
C LEU A 379 5.30 6.10 4.92
N LEU A 380 5.98 5.40 5.83
CA LEU A 380 6.56 4.08 5.55
C LEU A 380 6.08 3.03 6.55
N LYS A 381 5.78 1.85 6.04
CA LYS A 381 5.46 0.64 6.82
C LYS A 381 6.09 -0.57 6.14
N VAL A 382 5.85 -1.76 6.69
CA VAL A 382 6.24 -3.02 6.05
C VAL A 382 5.74 -3.07 4.61
N GLY A 383 6.63 -3.43 3.69
CA GLY A 383 6.38 -3.43 2.26
C GLY A 383 6.72 -2.14 1.52
N SER A 384 6.91 -1.01 2.22
CA SER A 384 7.39 0.22 1.57
C SER A 384 8.82 0.02 1.03
N THR A 385 9.10 0.58 -0.15
CA THR A 385 10.41 0.46 -0.81
C THR A 385 11.00 1.82 -1.21
N GLY A 386 12.11 1.82 -1.94
CA GLY A 386 12.63 3.02 -2.59
C GLY A 386 13.70 3.79 -1.81
N ALA A 387 14.10 4.93 -2.37
CA ALA A 387 15.09 5.81 -1.75
C ALA A 387 14.70 6.26 -0.32
N PRO A 388 13.42 6.55 0.01
CA PRO A 388 13.01 6.83 1.38
C PRO A 388 13.28 5.68 2.35
N ALA A 389 13.03 4.41 1.96
CA ALA A 389 13.32 3.24 2.79
C ALA A 389 14.83 3.10 3.07
N LEU A 390 15.68 3.28 2.05
CA LEU A 390 17.14 3.30 2.22
C LEU A 390 17.60 4.37 3.21
N ARG A 391 17.06 5.60 3.09
CA ARG A 391 17.37 6.70 4.01
C ARG A 391 16.97 6.36 5.44
N LEU A 392 15.75 5.85 5.65
CA LEU A 392 15.29 5.42 6.98
C LEU A 392 16.25 4.40 7.58
N GLN A 393 16.55 3.32 6.85
CA GLN A 393 17.38 2.24 7.34
C GLN A 393 18.79 2.74 7.69
N ARG A 394 19.40 3.58 6.84
CA ARG A 394 20.70 4.20 7.13
C ARG A 394 20.65 5.13 8.34
N SER A 395 19.59 5.94 8.48
CA SER A 395 19.36 6.80 9.64
C SER A 395 19.20 5.98 10.93
N LEU A 396 18.42 4.90 10.93
CA LEU A 396 18.26 4.02 12.09
C LEU A 396 19.60 3.38 12.50
N ARG A 397 20.41 2.91 11.54
CA ARG A 397 21.75 2.38 11.82
C ARG A 397 22.66 3.44 12.42
N ALA A 398 22.68 4.64 11.86
CA ALA A 398 23.44 5.77 12.40
C ALA A 398 22.95 6.17 13.81
N ALA A 399 21.65 6.03 14.08
CA ALA A 399 21.07 6.29 15.39
C ALA A 399 21.46 5.23 16.45
N GLY A 400 21.91 4.04 16.02
CA GLY A 400 22.41 2.97 16.88
C GLY A 400 21.76 1.61 16.66
N HIS A 401 20.78 1.48 15.74
CA HIS A 401 20.11 0.21 15.42
C HIS A 401 20.93 -0.60 14.41
N LYS A 402 22.11 -1.09 14.84
CA LYS A 402 23.13 -1.71 13.96
C LYS A 402 22.64 -2.90 13.12
N GLY A 403 21.64 -3.64 13.63
CA GLY A 403 21.06 -4.82 12.97
C GLY A 403 20.13 -4.51 11.80
N VAL A 404 19.73 -3.25 11.58
CA VAL A 404 18.94 -2.87 10.40
C VAL A 404 19.81 -2.99 9.16
N LYS A 405 19.35 -3.69 8.11
CA LYS A 405 20.07 -3.78 6.82
C LYS A 405 19.50 -2.74 5.83
N PRO A 406 20.32 -1.96 5.11
CA PRO A 406 19.85 -0.94 4.17
C PRO A 406 19.48 -1.57 2.82
N THR A 407 18.47 -2.43 2.80
CA THR A 407 17.99 -3.13 1.60
C THR A 407 17.13 -2.24 0.71
N GLY A 408 16.59 -1.15 1.26
CA GLY A 408 15.59 -0.33 0.58
C GLY A 408 14.20 -0.95 0.54
N VAL A 409 13.97 -2.00 1.33
CA VAL A 409 12.65 -2.61 1.57
C VAL A 409 12.41 -2.66 3.07
N ILE A 410 11.29 -2.10 3.52
CA ILE A 410 10.90 -2.13 4.93
C ILE A 410 10.30 -3.49 5.25
N THR A 411 10.97 -4.24 6.13
CA THR A 411 10.54 -5.54 6.66
C THR A 411 10.09 -5.41 8.11
N ASP A 412 9.53 -6.46 8.70
CA ASP A 412 9.19 -6.51 10.13
C ASP A 412 10.38 -6.22 11.04
N GLN A 413 11.58 -6.66 10.65
CA GLN A 413 12.80 -6.34 11.38
C GLN A 413 13.08 -4.82 11.40
N THR A 414 12.79 -4.14 10.29
CA THR A 414 12.91 -2.68 10.21
C THR A 414 11.80 -2.00 11.01
N ALA A 415 10.55 -2.45 10.90
CA ALA A 415 9.42 -1.91 11.68
C ALA A 415 9.64 -2.07 13.19
N LYS A 416 10.15 -3.22 13.65
CA LYS A 416 10.56 -3.43 15.05
C LYS A 416 11.67 -2.46 15.49
N ALA A 417 12.62 -2.12 14.61
CA ALA A 417 13.63 -1.11 14.91
C ALA A 417 13.05 0.31 14.97
N VAL A 418 12.08 0.64 14.10
CA VAL A 418 11.31 1.89 14.16
C VAL A 418 10.57 2.00 15.48
N ALA A 419 9.84 0.95 15.90
CA ALA A 419 9.11 0.92 17.17
C ALA A 419 10.04 1.15 18.38
N ARG A 420 11.21 0.50 18.41
CA ARG A 420 12.23 0.76 19.44
C ARG A 420 12.75 2.19 19.40
N HIS A 421 12.92 2.76 18.21
CA HIS A 421 13.35 4.15 18.07
C HIS A 421 12.29 5.14 18.54
N GLN A 422 11.02 4.93 18.17
CA GLN A 422 9.87 5.70 18.64
C GLN A 422 9.80 5.69 20.17
N LYS A 423 9.93 4.52 20.81
CA LYS A 423 9.98 4.42 22.28
C LYS A 423 11.07 5.30 22.89
N LYS A 424 12.29 5.28 22.33
CA LYS A 424 13.40 6.15 22.77
C LYS A 424 13.09 7.64 22.60
N LEU A 425 12.30 8.01 21.59
CA LEU A 425 11.88 9.38 21.33
C LEU A 425 10.68 9.84 22.18
N GLY A 426 10.05 8.93 22.93
CA GLY A 426 8.79 9.18 23.64
C GLY A 426 7.57 9.22 22.73
N LEU A 427 7.63 8.56 21.57
CA LEU A 427 6.52 8.40 20.63
C LEU A 427 5.85 7.04 20.81
N ALA A 428 4.58 6.92 20.42
CA ALA A 428 3.89 5.64 20.35
C ALA A 428 4.68 4.65 19.45
N PRO A 429 5.02 3.44 19.93
CA PRO A 429 5.91 2.52 19.22
C PRO A 429 5.18 1.67 18.16
N SER A 430 4.50 2.32 17.22
CA SER A 430 3.69 1.65 16.18
C SER A 430 4.52 0.88 15.14
N GLY A 431 5.81 1.19 14.99
CA GLY A 431 6.64 0.69 13.89
C GLY A 431 6.38 1.37 12.54
N VAL A 432 5.39 2.27 12.48
CA VAL A 432 5.04 3.09 11.31
C VAL A 432 5.85 4.38 11.31
N VAL A 433 6.47 4.72 10.18
CA VAL A 433 7.27 5.94 10.04
C VAL A 433 6.38 7.09 9.59
N THR A 434 5.94 7.91 10.54
CA THR A 434 5.16 9.12 10.29
C THR A 434 6.06 10.35 10.08
N ALA A 435 5.44 11.50 9.79
CA ALA A 435 6.13 12.79 9.70
C ALA A 435 6.92 13.14 10.96
N ASP A 436 6.44 12.78 12.15
CA ASP A 436 7.13 13.03 13.42
C ASP A 436 8.41 12.21 13.58
N VAL A 437 8.38 10.95 13.14
CA VAL A 437 9.59 10.10 13.11
C VAL A 437 10.62 10.73 12.17
N TRP A 438 10.21 11.16 10.98
CA TRP A 438 11.10 11.87 10.06
C TRP A 438 11.64 13.18 10.62
N LYS A 439 10.80 13.99 11.27
CA LYS A 439 11.18 15.25 11.91
C LYS A 439 12.25 15.02 12.99
N ALA A 440 12.10 13.97 13.79
CA ALA A 440 13.09 13.59 14.79
C ALA A 440 14.42 13.14 14.15
N LEU A 441 14.37 12.25 13.15
CA LEU A 441 15.56 11.77 12.44
C LEU A 441 16.31 12.90 11.71
N LYS A 442 15.59 13.83 11.08
CA LYS A 442 16.17 15.01 10.40
C LYS A 442 16.90 15.96 11.34
N ARG A 443 16.57 15.95 12.63
CA ARG A 443 17.26 16.67 13.71
C ARG A 443 18.28 15.81 14.44
N GLY A 444 18.57 14.60 13.94
CA GLY A 444 19.53 13.68 14.52
C GLY A 444 19.16 13.17 15.90
N ARG A 445 17.87 13.18 16.28
CA ARG A 445 17.41 12.68 17.58
C ARG A 445 17.55 11.16 17.63
N ARG A 446 18.13 10.66 18.73
CA ARG A 446 18.46 9.23 18.92
C ARG A 446 17.77 8.59 20.12
N GLY A 447 17.15 9.41 20.95
CA GLY A 447 16.56 9.10 22.24
C GLY A 447 16.70 10.32 23.16
N ARG A 448 16.06 10.29 24.33
CA ARG A 448 16.51 11.12 25.46
C ARG A 448 17.89 10.67 25.92
#